data_AF-A0AAD5NQV1-F1
#
_entry.id   AF-A0AAD5NQV1-F1
#
_cell.length_a   1.000
_cell.length_b   1.000
_cell.length_c   1.000
_cell.angle_alpha   90.00
_cell.angle_beta   90.00
_cell.angle_gamma   90.00
#
_symmetry.space_group_name_H-M   'P 1'
#
loop_
_entity.id
_entity.type
_entity.pdbx_description
1 polymer ?
#
loop_
_entity_poly.entity_id
_entity_poly.type
_entity_poly.pdbx_seq_one_letter_code
_entity_poly.pdbx_strand_id
1 'polypeptide(L)'
;MYISGKDKLSYIKGELTSPSPVDPSFCIWHTYNAIVKGWLINSMDPALIKKFILEGTGKAAVETIEPCLSLIPPTVRSQQDVSFVNQGAKLLLSLRFPIRAADFSCLRSSDFEFLIYYFTIMTLLEVITKASANLEPVSAQVDHPIILSADDIFLNLKPNLENPSATSLVNSVAGWEISQTDTQLIDTCKKFYVKLKRNLKDTNKFDKDEFIGILNPFLEKISENVLMPVGFDKSDSGYTRVLIEKIGFLMSRDVAGLVLEACVRLRIWELVEALILYGLVDHSGYSDLVMKLVAEKRSNLLSLCIKQSPDLGSSELLCFLKYFLCPHRDAYASMVSVRKEWESQALLAIEKARDEKLSRKKSRVAKEASILLMVAHDGFSASELCLHYLLASSNVDDMILSYSISKLNVKEMMSLIRYLGKWLKKFERFPQAGPCPEASCMLGLMACDWVPRLEVVVKCLGVMLDENFSSLVLHPEFHEELRSIEGVVGTLAVESRLCCSMATAIKNLGVDDECVQN
;
A
#
# COMPACT_ATOMS: atom_id res chain seq x y z
N MET A 1 6.15 -5.70 -10.84
CA MET A 1 6.29 -4.35 -10.26
C MET A 1 4.92 -3.70 -10.30
N TYR A 2 4.20 -3.67 -9.19
CA TYR A 2 2.88 -3.03 -9.08
C TYR A 2 3.07 -1.68 -8.42
N ILE A 3 2.90 -0.59 -9.19
CA ILE A 3 3.02 0.79 -8.69
C ILE A 3 1.61 1.40 -8.75
N SER A 4 0.79 1.14 -7.74
CA SER A 4 -0.55 1.77 -7.66
C SER A 4 -1.04 1.88 -6.21
N GLY A 5 -0.28 2.58 -5.38
CA GLY A 5 -0.79 3.19 -4.15
C GLY A 5 -1.20 4.63 -4.44
N LYS A 6 -2.39 5.05 -3.98
CA LYS A 6 -2.88 6.44 -4.12
C LYS A 6 -1.83 7.45 -3.63
N ASP A 7 -1.70 8.55 -4.37
CA ASP A 7 -0.84 9.72 -4.08
C ASP A 7 0.68 9.50 -4.09
N LYS A 8 1.16 8.28 -4.38
CA LYS A 8 2.60 8.00 -4.58
C LYS A 8 3.03 8.05 -6.04
N LEU A 9 2.07 7.88 -6.96
CA LEU A 9 2.31 7.91 -8.40
C LEU A 9 2.75 9.30 -8.89
N SER A 10 2.22 10.36 -8.27
CA SER A 10 2.54 11.75 -8.56
C SER A 10 3.99 12.12 -8.21
N TYR A 11 4.58 11.48 -7.19
CA TYR A 11 6.02 11.59 -6.88
C TYR A 11 6.89 10.92 -7.96
N ILE A 12 6.44 9.78 -8.52
CA ILE A 12 7.17 9.03 -9.56
C ILE A 12 7.07 9.73 -10.92
N LYS A 13 5.91 10.30 -11.24
CA LYS A 13 5.67 11.05 -12.47
C LYS A 13 6.21 12.48 -12.45
N GLY A 14 6.65 12.98 -11.29
CA GLY A 14 7.11 14.36 -11.13
C GLY A 14 6.00 15.41 -11.15
N GLU A 15 4.73 15.01 -11.02
CA GLU A 15 3.56 15.91 -10.94
C GLU A 15 3.55 16.73 -9.63
N LEU A 16 4.20 16.21 -8.58
CA LEU A 16 4.39 16.88 -7.29
C LEU A 16 5.77 17.57 -7.25
N THR A 17 5.79 18.87 -7.53
CA THR A 17 7.02 19.67 -7.54
C THR A 17 7.59 19.85 -6.13
N SER A 18 8.93 19.92 -6.03
CA SER A 18 9.62 20.18 -4.76
C SER A 18 9.18 21.53 -4.20
N PRO A 19 8.65 21.58 -2.95
CA PRO A 19 8.47 22.84 -2.23
C PRO A 19 9.82 23.54 -2.01
N SER A 20 9.76 24.82 -1.66
CA SER A 20 10.95 25.57 -1.26
C SER A 20 11.56 24.98 0.02
N PRO A 21 12.90 24.90 0.19
CA PRO A 21 13.53 24.37 1.41
C PRO A 21 13.17 25.11 2.71
N VAL A 22 12.65 26.33 2.62
CA VAL A 22 12.12 27.11 3.75
C VAL A 22 10.62 26.90 4.01
N ASP A 23 9.94 26.13 3.16
CA ASP A 23 8.54 25.77 3.32
C ASP A 23 8.40 24.59 4.31
N PRO A 24 7.54 24.68 5.35
CA PRO A 24 7.30 23.58 6.28
C PRO A 24 6.86 22.26 5.61
N SER A 25 6.25 22.33 4.42
CA SER A 25 5.87 21.16 3.62
C SER A 25 7.04 20.48 2.91
N PHE A 26 8.22 21.12 2.83
CA PHE A 26 9.42 20.53 2.23
C PHE A 26 9.88 19.27 2.96
N CYS A 27 9.89 19.29 4.30
CA CYS A 27 10.26 18.10 5.08
C CYS A 27 9.33 16.92 4.79
N ILE A 28 8.01 17.18 4.70
CA ILE A 28 7.02 16.16 4.37
C ILE A 28 7.24 15.67 2.94
N TRP A 29 7.35 16.57 1.96
CA TRP A 29 7.62 16.21 0.57
C TRP A 29 8.91 15.40 0.41
N HIS A 30 10.00 15.82 1.06
CA HIS A 30 11.30 15.15 1.03
C HIS A 30 11.22 13.74 1.65
N THR A 31 10.57 13.59 2.81
CA THR A 31 10.40 12.28 3.45
C THR A 31 9.57 11.34 2.58
N TYR A 32 8.44 11.80 2.04
CA TYR A 32 7.62 10.96 1.15
C TYR A 32 8.31 10.64 -0.18
N ASN A 33 9.03 11.60 -0.76
CA ASN A 33 9.84 11.37 -1.97
C ASN A 33 10.97 10.34 -1.71
N ALA A 34 11.65 10.44 -0.57
CA ALA A 34 12.67 9.46 -0.16
C ALA A 34 12.08 8.07 0.09
N ILE A 35 10.90 7.98 0.72
CA ILE A 35 10.16 6.72 0.93
C ILE A 35 9.77 6.10 -0.41
N VAL A 36 9.24 6.88 -1.36
CA VAL A 36 8.85 6.41 -2.69
C VAL A 36 10.07 5.93 -3.49
N LYS A 37 11.17 6.68 -3.47
CA LYS A 37 12.45 6.28 -4.09
C LYS A 37 13.01 5.01 -3.44
N GLY A 38 13.00 4.94 -2.11
CA GLY A 38 13.40 3.74 -1.36
C GLY A 38 12.54 2.53 -1.71
N TRP A 39 11.23 2.70 -1.84
CA TRP A 39 10.31 1.64 -2.22
C TRP A 39 10.57 1.14 -3.65
N LEU A 40 10.84 2.04 -4.59
CA LEU A 40 11.19 1.71 -5.97
C LEU A 40 12.48 0.88 -6.02
N ILE A 41 13.52 1.33 -5.30
CA ILE A 41 14.82 0.64 -5.20
C ILE A 41 14.64 -0.74 -4.54
N ASN A 42 13.87 -0.81 -3.46
CA ASN A 42 13.68 -2.05 -2.68
C ASN A 42 12.77 -3.08 -3.37
N SER A 43 11.95 -2.64 -4.33
CA SER A 43 11.03 -3.49 -5.09
C SER A 43 11.63 -4.04 -6.39
N MET A 44 12.87 -3.64 -6.72
CA MET A 44 13.63 -4.15 -7.86
C MET A 44 14.50 -5.34 -7.43
N ASP A 45 14.64 -6.34 -8.31
CA ASP A 45 15.59 -7.45 -8.10
C ASP A 45 17.02 -6.90 -7.94
N PRO A 46 17.87 -7.42 -7.04
CA PRO A 46 19.24 -6.92 -6.85
C PRO A 46 20.08 -6.90 -8.14
N ALA A 47 19.84 -7.82 -9.08
CA ALA A 47 20.47 -7.83 -10.39
C ALA A 47 19.89 -6.74 -11.33
N LEU A 48 18.62 -6.37 -11.16
CA LEU A 48 17.99 -5.22 -11.85
C LEU A 48 18.45 -3.89 -11.26
N ILE A 49 18.62 -3.76 -9.94
CA ILE A 49 19.19 -2.57 -9.29
C ILE A 49 20.59 -2.28 -9.84
N LYS A 50 21.43 -3.32 -9.93
CA LYS A 50 22.78 -3.25 -10.49
C LYS A 50 22.79 -2.99 -12.00
N LYS A 51 21.66 -3.07 -12.69
CA LYS A 51 21.57 -2.79 -14.13
C LYS A 51 20.93 -1.43 -14.41
N PHE A 52 19.78 -1.13 -13.82
CA PHE A 52 19.01 0.09 -14.09
C PHE A 52 19.52 1.34 -13.36
N ILE A 53 20.17 1.21 -12.21
CA ILE A 53 20.82 2.35 -11.52
C ILE A 53 22.21 2.65 -12.11
N LEU A 54 22.85 1.63 -12.69
CA LEU A 54 24.20 1.67 -13.26
C LEU A 54 24.24 2.05 -14.76
N GLU A 55 23.12 1.89 -15.49
CA GLU A 55 23.03 2.16 -16.93
C GLU A 55 22.38 3.52 -17.29
N GLY A 56 22.34 4.50 -16.38
CA GLY A 56 22.01 5.90 -16.70
C GLY A 56 20.60 6.18 -17.25
N THR A 57 19.63 5.30 -16.97
CA THR A 57 18.31 5.32 -17.61
C THR A 57 17.16 5.54 -16.64
N GLY A 58 17.34 6.27 -15.53
CA GLY A 58 16.19 6.74 -14.72
C GLY A 58 15.21 7.58 -15.54
N LYS A 59 15.74 8.45 -16.42
CA LYS A 59 14.96 9.25 -17.35
C LYS A 59 14.44 8.44 -18.55
N ALA A 60 15.27 7.56 -19.12
CA ALA A 60 14.85 6.73 -20.26
C ALA A 60 13.86 5.63 -19.86
N ALA A 61 13.90 5.10 -18.63
CA ALA A 61 12.90 4.15 -18.15
C ALA A 61 11.53 4.82 -17.98
N VAL A 62 11.50 6.06 -17.50
CA VAL A 62 10.27 6.87 -17.43
C VAL A 62 9.78 7.23 -18.83
N GLU A 63 10.66 7.70 -19.73
CA GLU A 63 10.35 8.05 -21.12
C GLU A 63 10.04 6.83 -22.02
N THR A 64 10.44 5.60 -21.62
CA THR A 64 10.07 4.35 -22.31
C THR A 64 8.72 3.80 -21.82
N ILE A 65 8.34 4.10 -20.57
CA ILE A 65 7.06 3.70 -19.98
C ILE A 65 5.95 4.71 -20.31
N GLU A 66 6.28 5.98 -20.51
CA GLU A 66 5.35 7.08 -20.78
C GLU A 66 4.52 6.92 -22.09
N PRO A 67 5.09 6.45 -23.22
CA PRO A 67 4.32 6.09 -24.42
C PRO A 67 3.40 4.88 -24.18
N CYS A 68 3.86 3.90 -23.39
CA CYS A 68 3.08 2.69 -23.05
C CYS A 68 1.88 3.00 -22.14
N LEU A 69 1.98 4.03 -21.29
CA LEU A 69 0.88 4.50 -20.42
C LEU A 69 -0.11 5.41 -21.16
N SER A 70 0.34 6.12 -22.21
CA SER A 70 -0.49 7.01 -23.03
C SER A 70 -1.20 6.30 -24.19
N LEU A 71 -0.80 5.07 -24.53
CA LEU A 71 -1.48 4.20 -25.50
C LEU A 71 -2.59 3.34 -24.91
N ILE A 72 -2.94 3.50 -23.63
CA ILE A 72 -4.11 2.83 -23.03
C ILE A 72 -5.37 3.61 -23.46
N PRO A 73 -6.24 3.08 -24.32
CA PRO A 73 -7.47 3.77 -24.67
C PRO A 73 -8.41 3.77 -23.44
N PRO A 74 -9.24 4.82 -23.24
CA PRO A 74 -10.14 4.93 -22.09
C PRO A 74 -11.21 3.83 -22.01
N THR A 75 -11.35 3.02 -23.07
CA THR A 75 -12.45 2.09 -23.30
C THR A 75 -12.25 0.69 -22.72
N VAL A 76 -11.07 0.33 -22.20
CA VAL A 76 -10.89 -0.95 -21.47
C VAL A 76 -11.05 -0.70 -19.96
N ARG A 77 -12.22 -0.19 -19.56
CA ARG A 77 -12.62 -0.07 -18.15
C ARG A 77 -13.93 -0.76 -17.79
N SER A 78 -14.54 -1.51 -18.71
CA SER A 78 -15.79 -2.22 -18.45
C SER A 78 -15.81 -3.64 -19.03
N GLN A 79 -15.92 -4.60 -18.12
CA GLN A 79 -16.56 -5.92 -18.21
C GLN A 79 -16.16 -6.94 -19.29
N GLN A 80 -15.98 -8.17 -18.78
CA GLN A 80 -16.25 -9.49 -19.39
C GLN A 80 -15.50 -9.85 -20.68
N ASP A 81 -14.49 -10.74 -20.55
CA ASP A 81 -14.46 -12.05 -21.23
C ASP A 81 -13.12 -12.77 -21.01
N VAL A 82 -12.98 -13.43 -19.86
CA VAL A 82 -11.84 -14.31 -19.54
C VAL A 82 -12.05 -15.73 -20.11
N SER A 83 -13.19 -16.02 -20.72
CA SER A 83 -13.48 -17.33 -21.36
C SER A 83 -12.91 -17.47 -22.78
N PHE A 84 -12.67 -16.37 -23.50
CA PHE A 84 -12.14 -16.42 -24.87
C PHE A 84 -10.63 -16.67 -24.96
N VAL A 85 -9.87 -16.22 -23.95
CA VAL A 85 -8.39 -16.33 -23.91
C VAL A 85 -7.93 -17.79 -23.81
N ASN A 86 -8.67 -18.64 -23.10
CA ASN A 86 -8.33 -20.06 -22.95
C ASN A 86 -8.80 -20.94 -24.13
N GLN A 87 -9.80 -20.51 -24.89
CA GLN A 87 -10.26 -21.24 -26.09
C GLN A 87 -9.44 -20.88 -27.34
N GLY A 88 -8.96 -19.64 -27.46
CA GLY A 88 -8.04 -19.22 -28.54
C GLY A 88 -6.67 -19.92 -28.49
N ALA A 89 -6.12 -20.10 -27.28
CA ALA A 89 -4.84 -20.81 -27.08
C ALA A 89 -4.91 -22.30 -27.48
N LYS A 90 -6.08 -22.95 -27.32
CA LYS A 90 -6.29 -24.34 -27.76
C LYS A 90 -6.45 -24.47 -29.27
N LEU A 91 -7.02 -23.47 -29.94
CA LEU A 91 -7.21 -23.49 -31.39
C LEU A 91 -5.89 -23.26 -32.15
N LEU A 92 -5.02 -22.37 -31.66
CA LEU A 92 -3.72 -22.07 -32.26
C LEU A 92 -2.67 -23.18 -32.10
N LEU A 93 -2.80 -24.03 -31.07
CA LEU A 93 -1.94 -25.21 -30.91
C LEU A 93 -2.36 -26.40 -31.81
N SER A 94 -3.54 -26.35 -32.44
CA SER A 94 -4.07 -27.46 -33.26
C SER A 94 -3.90 -27.30 -34.79
N LEU A 95 -3.43 -26.17 -35.29
CA LEU A 95 -3.25 -25.93 -36.73
C LEU A 95 -1.76 -25.86 -37.11
N ARG A 96 -1.12 -27.03 -37.31
CA ARG A 96 0.08 -27.12 -38.15
C ARG A 96 -0.38 -27.17 -39.61
N PHE A 97 -0.23 -26.10 -40.39
CA PHE A 97 0.09 -26.07 -41.83
C PHE A 97 0.19 -24.59 -42.31
N PRO A 98 0.96 -24.29 -43.37
CA PRO A 98 1.38 -22.93 -43.70
C PRO A 98 0.29 -22.20 -44.49
N ILE A 99 -0.10 -21.01 -44.04
CA ILE A 99 -0.99 -20.13 -44.82
C ILE A 99 -0.13 -19.18 -45.67
N ARG A 100 -0.41 -19.18 -46.98
CA ARG A 100 0.20 -18.31 -48.01
C ARG A 100 -0.26 -16.86 -47.84
N ALA A 101 0.57 -15.94 -48.31
CA ALA A 101 0.46 -14.48 -48.22
C ALA A 101 -0.70 -13.81 -49.01
N ALA A 102 -1.88 -14.41 -49.06
CA ALA A 102 -3.04 -13.84 -49.74
C ALA A 102 -4.30 -14.05 -48.90
N ASP A 103 -4.39 -13.33 -47.77
CA ASP A 103 -5.64 -12.98 -47.06
C ASP A 103 -5.28 -11.98 -45.96
N PHE A 104 -4.90 -10.76 -46.35
CA PHE A 104 -4.60 -9.64 -45.44
C PHE A 104 -5.55 -8.46 -45.65
N SER A 105 -6.84 -8.75 -45.91
CA SER A 105 -7.87 -7.71 -46.09
C SER A 105 -8.90 -7.64 -44.96
N CYS A 106 -8.69 -8.35 -43.83
CA CYS A 106 -9.68 -8.36 -42.73
C CYS A 106 -9.11 -8.20 -41.30
N LEU A 107 -7.89 -7.70 -41.11
CA LEU A 107 -7.38 -7.35 -39.78
C LEU A 107 -7.59 -5.86 -39.52
N ARG A 108 -8.27 -5.51 -38.42
CA ARG A 108 -8.44 -4.12 -37.97
C ARG A 108 -7.14 -3.66 -37.29
N SER A 109 -6.91 -2.35 -37.30
CA SER A 109 -5.74 -1.67 -36.68
C SER A 109 -5.43 -2.12 -35.24
N SER A 110 -6.42 -2.59 -34.49
CA SER A 110 -6.30 -3.08 -33.12
C SER A 110 -5.51 -4.39 -32.99
N ASP A 111 -5.47 -5.22 -34.03
CA ASP A 111 -4.81 -6.53 -33.98
C ASP A 111 -3.29 -6.42 -34.19
N PHE A 112 -2.84 -5.35 -34.87
CA PHE A 112 -1.41 -5.05 -35.05
C PHE A 112 -0.77 -4.48 -33.77
N GLU A 113 -1.49 -3.64 -33.01
CA GLU A 113 -1.00 -3.08 -31.75
C GLU A 113 -0.88 -4.14 -30.65
N PHE A 114 -1.80 -5.11 -30.61
CA PHE A 114 -1.75 -6.22 -29.67
C PHE A 114 -0.53 -7.14 -29.92
N LEU A 115 -0.19 -7.37 -31.19
CA LEU A 115 0.99 -8.11 -31.62
C LEU A 115 2.29 -7.37 -31.26
N ILE A 116 2.34 -6.05 -31.43
CA ILE A 116 3.50 -5.22 -31.05
C ILE A 116 3.68 -5.22 -29.51
N TYR A 117 2.59 -5.07 -28.74
CA TYR A 117 2.60 -5.13 -27.28
C TYR A 117 3.13 -6.48 -26.76
N TYR A 118 2.64 -7.59 -27.32
CA TYR A 118 3.07 -8.94 -26.96
C TYR A 118 4.53 -9.21 -27.34
N PHE A 119 5.00 -8.74 -28.51
CA PHE A 119 6.40 -8.84 -28.92
C PHE A 119 7.35 -7.98 -28.07
N THR A 120 6.91 -6.81 -27.60
CA THR A 120 7.76 -5.89 -26.81
C THR A 120 7.92 -6.37 -25.37
N ILE A 121 6.86 -6.93 -24.77
CA ILE A 121 6.94 -7.58 -23.44
C ILE A 121 7.77 -8.86 -23.50
N MET A 122 7.62 -9.65 -24.58
CA MET A 122 8.42 -10.87 -24.76
C MET A 122 9.90 -10.57 -24.98
N THR A 123 10.25 -9.50 -25.70
CA THR A 123 11.65 -9.10 -25.89
C THR A 123 12.28 -8.55 -24.62
N LEU A 124 11.57 -7.76 -23.81
CA LEU A 124 12.08 -7.31 -22.50
C LEU A 124 12.29 -8.48 -21.54
N LEU A 125 11.32 -9.41 -21.47
CA LEU A 125 11.44 -10.61 -20.64
C LEU A 125 12.55 -11.54 -21.15
N GLU A 126 12.71 -11.71 -22.46
CA GLU A 126 13.84 -12.45 -23.05
C GLU A 126 15.19 -11.78 -22.77
N VAL A 127 15.26 -10.45 -22.84
CA VAL A 127 16.49 -9.68 -22.53
C VAL A 127 16.85 -9.83 -21.05
N ILE A 128 15.87 -9.81 -20.15
CA ILE A 128 16.06 -10.08 -18.71
C ILE A 128 16.47 -11.54 -18.49
N THR A 129 15.82 -12.49 -19.18
CA THR A 129 16.08 -13.93 -19.04
C THR A 129 17.46 -14.31 -19.56
N LYS A 130 17.86 -13.80 -20.74
CA LYS A 130 19.21 -13.97 -21.30
C LYS A 130 20.29 -13.27 -20.47
N ALA A 131 19.99 -12.10 -19.90
CA ALA A 131 20.90 -11.45 -18.97
C ALA A 131 21.09 -12.25 -17.68
N SER A 132 20.04 -12.93 -17.19
CA SER A 132 20.13 -13.81 -16.01
C SER A 132 20.87 -15.12 -16.30
N ALA A 133 20.76 -15.65 -17.52
CA ALA A 133 21.38 -16.92 -17.92
C ALA A 133 22.91 -16.83 -18.06
N ASN A 134 23.47 -15.61 -18.17
CA ASN A 134 24.91 -15.35 -18.28
C ASN A 134 25.60 -15.08 -16.93
N LEU A 135 24.92 -15.30 -15.80
CA LEU A 135 25.51 -15.15 -14.47
C LEU A 135 26.35 -16.38 -14.13
N GLU A 136 27.68 -16.25 -14.11
CA GLU A 136 28.50 -17.16 -13.32
C GLU A 136 28.05 -17.10 -11.85
N PRO A 137 28.06 -18.24 -11.12
CA PRO A 137 27.57 -18.30 -9.75
C PRO A 137 28.52 -17.54 -8.82
N VAL A 138 28.29 -16.23 -8.65
CA VAL A 138 28.97 -15.46 -7.62
C VAL A 138 28.36 -15.82 -6.28
N SER A 139 29.08 -16.65 -5.53
CA SER A 139 28.79 -17.10 -4.16
C SER A 139 28.92 -16.02 -3.08
N ALA A 140 28.79 -14.73 -3.44
CA ALA A 140 28.87 -13.63 -2.48
C ALA A 140 27.47 -13.27 -1.99
N GLN A 141 27.27 -13.34 -0.67
CA GLN A 141 26.14 -12.75 0.03
C GLN A 141 25.91 -11.33 -0.52
N VAL A 142 24.70 -11.08 -1.03
CA VAL A 142 24.31 -9.77 -1.57
C VAL A 142 24.47 -8.76 -0.43
N ASP A 143 25.46 -7.88 -0.58
CA ASP A 143 25.76 -6.80 0.35
C ASP A 143 24.58 -5.83 0.39
N HIS A 144 23.85 -5.89 1.50
CA HIS A 144 22.78 -5.01 1.97
C HIS A 144 22.59 -3.71 1.15
N PRO A 145 21.65 -3.64 0.19
CA PRO A 145 21.46 -2.43 -0.62
C PRO A 145 20.94 -1.28 0.24
N ILE A 146 21.59 -0.11 0.11
CA ILE A 146 21.23 1.15 0.78
C ILE A 146 20.71 2.15 -0.26
N ILE A 147 19.84 3.06 0.17
CA ILE A 147 19.36 4.21 -0.62
C ILE A 147 20.55 5.16 -0.82
N LEU A 148 21.06 5.24 -2.05
CA LEU A 148 22.16 6.14 -2.41
C LEU A 148 21.62 7.55 -2.69
N SER A 149 22.35 8.58 -2.25
CA SER A 149 22.08 9.96 -2.65
C SER A 149 22.30 10.10 -4.16
N ALA A 150 21.26 10.47 -4.89
CA ALA A 150 21.27 10.48 -6.36
C ALA A 150 21.93 11.73 -6.97
N ASP A 151 22.20 12.75 -6.15
CA ASP A 151 22.46 14.11 -6.64
C ASP A 151 23.83 14.25 -7.33
N ASP A 152 24.83 13.47 -6.91
CA ASP A 152 26.18 13.48 -7.51
C ASP A 152 26.42 12.36 -8.54
N ILE A 153 25.53 11.36 -8.56
CA ILE A 153 25.71 10.12 -9.32
C ILE A 153 25.52 10.37 -10.83
N PHE A 154 24.48 11.10 -11.21
CA PHE A 154 24.15 11.29 -12.62
C PHE A 154 25.10 12.22 -13.39
N LEU A 155 25.84 13.09 -12.67
CA LEU A 155 26.72 14.09 -13.29
C LEU A 155 28.08 13.51 -13.73
N ASN A 156 28.50 12.38 -13.16
CA ASN A 156 29.84 11.80 -13.37
C ASN A 156 29.86 10.55 -14.25
N LEU A 157 28.69 10.09 -14.69
CA LEU A 157 28.53 8.92 -15.56
C LEU A 157 29.06 9.21 -16.98
N LYS A 158 30.08 8.45 -17.41
CA LYS A 158 30.64 8.49 -18.78
C LYS A 158 30.45 7.16 -19.48
N PRO A 159 29.99 7.12 -20.74
CA PRO A 159 29.94 5.87 -21.51
C PRO A 159 31.35 5.30 -21.71
N ASN A 160 31.50 3.97 -21.57
CA ASN A 160 32.80 3.28 -21.67
C ASN A 160 33.41 3.26 -23.09
N LEU A 161 32.67 3.67 -24.12
CA LEU A 161 33.09 3.59 -25.53
C LEU A 161 32.94 4.93 -26.24
N GLU A 162 34.03 5.43 -26.81
CA GLU A 162 34.06 6.65 -27.65
C GLU A 162 33.43 6.42 -29.05
N ASN A 163 33.10 5.17 -29.43
CA ASN A 163 32.42 4.85 -30.68
C ASN A 163 31.43 3.68 -30.52
N PRO A 164 30.10 3.93 -30.49
CA PRO A 164 29.11 2.86 -30.37
C PRO A 164 28.97 2.08 -31.68
N SER A 165 29.06 0.75 -31.62
CA SER A 165 28.65 -0.10 -32.74
C SER A 165 27.13 -0.22 -32.77
N ALA A 166 26.52 -0.02 -33.95
CA ALA A 166 25.07 0.02 -34.15
C ALA A 166 24.33 -1.31 -33.85
N THR A 167 25.04 -2.35 -33.41
CA THR A 167 24.48 -3.66 -33.02
C THR A 167 24.37 -3.84 -31.51
N SER A 168 24.91 -2.92 -30.71
CA SER A 168 24.82 -2.91 -29.25
C SER A 168 23.73 -1.93 -28.80
N LEU A 169 22.55 -2.44 -28.42
CA LEU A 169 21.46 -1.62 -27.88
C LEU A 169 21.74 -1.07 -26.47
N VAL A 170 22.85 -1.45 -25.82
CA VAL A 170 23.20 -1.06 -24.44
C VAL A 170 24.70 -0.82 -24.32
N ASN A 171 25.12 0.42 -24.00
CA ASN A 171 26.52 0.75 -23.72
C ASN A 171 26.76 0.78 -22.21
N SER A 172 27.83 0.12 -21.75
CA SER A 172 28.26 0.17 -20.35
C SER A 172 28.74 1.58 -19.98
N VAL A 173 28.45 2.02 -18.76
CA VAL A 173 28.83 3.34 -18.22
C VAL A 173 29.89 3.16 -17.12
N ALA A 174 30.93 3.99 -17.13
CA ALA A 174 31.94 4.11 -16.08
C ALA A 174 31.87 5.46 -15.38
N GLY A 175 32.57 5.59 -14.25
CA GLY A 175 32.52 6.78 -13.39
C GLY A 175 31.47 6.71 -12.28
N TRP A 176 30.80 5.55 -12.11
CA TRP A 176 29.99 5.29 -10.93
C TRP A 176 30.89 4.98 -9.73
N GLU A 177 31.14 6.01 -8.93
CA GLU A 177 31.80 5.86 -7.64
C GLU A 177 30.75 6.09 -6.54
N ILE A 178 30.64 5.13 -5.61
CA ILE A 178 29.85 5.32 -4.40
C ILE A 178 30.51 6.46 -3.63
N SER A 179 29.74 7.47 -3.25
CA SER A 179 30.29 8.60 -2.50
C SER A 179 30.99 8.10 -1.23
N GLN A 180 32.01 8.82 -0.78
CA GLN A 180 32.71 8.44 0.46
C GLN A 180 31.73 8.36 1.64
N THR A 181 30.74 9.25 1.67
CA THR A 181 29.65 9.29 2.65
C THR A 181 28.77 8.04 2.59
N ASP A 182 28.33 7.62 1.41
CA ASP A 182 27.53 6.41 1.23
C ASP A 182 28.33 5.15 1.61
N THR A 183 29.62 5.11 1.31
CA THR A 183 30.51 4.01 1.72
C THR A 183 30.62 3.91 3.24
N GLN A 184 30.75 5.05 3.93
CA GLN A 184 30.78 5.11 5.40
C GLN A 184 29.44 4.71 6.02
N LEU A 185 28.32 5.08 5.39
CA LEU A 185 26.98 4.66 5.79
C LEU A 185 26.82 3.14 5.65
N ILE A 186 27.22 2.57 4.52
CA ILE A 186 27.19 1.12 4.27
C ILE A 186 28.00 0.36 5.32
N ASP A 187 29.24 0.78 5.57
CA ASP A 187 30.09 0.16 6.59
C ASP A 187 29.49 0.28 8.01
N THR A 188 28.88 1.41 8.32
CA THR A 188 28.18 1.62 9.60
C THR A 188 26.99 0.68 9.76
N CYS A 189 26.15 0.55 8.73
CA CYS A 189 25.02 -0.39 8.69
C CYS A 189 25.49 -1.84 8.83
N LYS A 190 26.55 -2.25 8.10
CA LYS A 190 27.12 -3.61 8.19
C LYS A 190 27.64 -3.92 9.59
N LYS A 191 28.42 -3.01 10.17
CA LYS A 191 28.97 -3.17 11.54
C LYS A 191 27.86 -3.30 12.57
N PHE A 192 26.82 -2.47 12.47
CA PHE A 192 25.67 -2.54 13.36
C PHE A 192 24.89 -3.84 13.19
N TYR A 193 24.58 -4.25 11.96
CA TYR A 193 23.88 -5.50 11.67
C TYR A 193 24.58 -6.71 12.31
N VAL A 194 25.89 -6.83 12.10
CA VAL A 194 26.68 -7.94 12.67
C VAL A 194 26.69 -7.88 14.20
N LYS A 195 26.79 -6.70 14.80
CA LYS A 195 26.75 -6.51 16.26
C LYS A 195 25.41 -6.91 16.83
N LEU A 196 24.31 -6.36 16.30
CA LEU A 196 22.95 -6.65 16.76
C LEU A 196 22.61 -8.14 16.58
N LYS A 197 22.98 -8.74 15.45
CA LYS A 197 22.71 -10.16 15.18
C LYS A 197 23.43 -11.09 16.14
N ARG A 198 24.64 -10.74 16.58
CA ARG A 198 25.37 -11.48 17.63
C ARG A 198 24.69 -11.35 18.98
N ASN A 199 24.30 -10.13 19.36
CA ASN A 199 23.64 -9.87 20.63
C ASN A 199 22.28 -10.57 20.73
N LEU A 200 21.49 -10.59 19.65
CA LEU A 200 20.22 -11.31 19.61
C LEU A 200 20.40 -12.82 19.80
N LYS A 201 21.55 -13.41 19.44
CA LYS A 201 21.79 -14.83 19.72
C LYS A 201 22.03 -15.13 21.22
N ASP A 202 22.46 -14.13 21.99
CA ASP A 202 22.68 -14.26 23.43
C ASP A 202 21.39 -13.93 24.20
N THR A 203 20.59 -14.95 24.47
CA THR A 203 19.26 -14.83 25.10
C THR A 203 19.27 -14.41 26.57
N ASN A 204 20.41 -14.50 27.28
CA ASN A 204 20.42 -14.38 28.73
C ASN A 204 20.92 -13.02 29.25
N LYS A 205 21.51 -12.18 28.39
CA LYS A 205 22.05 -10.88 28.78
C LYS A 205 21.43 -9.71 28.03
N PHE A 206 21.00 -9.92 26.79
CA PHE A 206 20.54 -8.83 25.95
C PHE A 206 19.13 -8.36 26.32
N ASP A 207 19.04 -7.22 27.00
CA ASP A 207 17.80 -6.60 27.47
C ASP A 207 17.42 -5.32 26.69
N LYS A 208 16.36 -4.64 27.15
CA LYS A 208 15.85 -3.41 26.52
C LYS A 208 16.88 -2.28 26.57
N ASP A 209 17.55 -2.09 27.69
CA ASP A 209 18.47 -0.98 27.89
C ASP A 209 19.75 -1.20 27.08
N GLU A 210 20.24 -2.44 27.01
CA GLU A 210 21.37 -2.80 26.14
C GLU A 210 21.03 -2.58 24.66
N PHE A 211 19.81 -2.92 24.23
CA PHE A 211 19.37 -2.69 22.85
C PHE A 211 19.29 -1.20 22.51
N ILE A 212 18.65 -0.39 23.35
CA ILE A 212 18.56 1.07 23.14
C ILE A 212 19.95 1.70 23.19
N GLY A 213 20.82 1.23 24.09
CA GLY A 213 22.20 1.66 24.23
C GLY A 213 23.09 1.38 23.01
N ILE A 214 22.73 0.44 22.14
CA ILE A 214 23.42 0.23 20.85
C ILE A 214 22.70 0.89 19.67
N LEU A 215 21.37 1.02 19.73
CA LEU A 215 20.57 1.59 18.64
C LEU A 215 20.73 3.11 18.55
N ASN A 216 20.65 3.83 19.69
CA ASN A 216 20.76 5.29 19.69
C ASN A 216 22.10 5.77 19.13
N PRO A 217 23.28 5.27 19.57
CA PRO A 217 24.55 5.70 19.00
C PRO A 217 24.71 5.36 17.52
N PHE A 218 24.09 4.27 17.06
CA PHE A 218 24.07 3.92 15.64
C PHE A 218 23.28 4.93 14.82
N LEU A 219 22.07 5.27 15.27
CA LEU A 219 21.23 6.28 14.62
C LEU A 219 21.89 7.66 14.66
N GLU A 220 22.42 8.09 15.81
CA GLU A 220 23.19 9.35 15.93
C GLU A 220 24.36 9.39 14.93
N LYS A 221 25.15 8.31 14.84
CA LYS A 221 26.27 8.23 13.89
C LYS A 221 25.82 8.31 12.43
N ILE A 222 24.67 7.74 12.08
CA ILE A 222 24.11 7.87 10.74
C ILE A 222 23.69 9.32 10.45
N SER A 223 23.14 10.02 11.44
CA SER A 223 22.74 11.43 11.28
C SER A 223 23.93 12.36 10.99
N GLU A 224 25.07 12.12 11.64
CA GLU A 224 26.31 12.90 11.45
C GLU A 224 26.83 12.81 10.02
N ASN A 225 26.69 11.65 9.37
CA ASN A 225 27.16 11.43 8.00
C ASN A 225 26.34 12.19 6.94
N VAL A 226 25.08 12.58 7.24
CA VAL A 226 24.15 13.12 6.23
C VAL A 226 24.00 14.64 6.32
N LEU A 227 24.87 15.35 7.05
CA LEU A 227 24.82 16.83 7.21
C LEU A 227 23.43 17.36 7.61
N MET A 228 22.63 16.54 8.32
CA MET A 228 21.36 16.98 8.89
C MET A 228 21.62 17.37 10.34
N PRO A 229 21.78 18.68 10.66
CA PRO A 229 21.95 19.14 12.03
C PRO A 229 20.60 19.00 12.73
N VAL A 230 20.32 17.81 13.24
CA VAL A 230 19.11 17.60 14.00
C VAL A 230 19.47 17.74 15.47
N GLY A 231 19.15 18.91 16.04
CA GLY A 231 19.17 19.13 17.47
C GLY A 231 18.12 18.22 18.12
N PHE A 232 18.53 17.04 18.56
CA PHE A 232 17.67 16.14 19.32
C PHE A 232 17.95 16.33 20.82
N ASP A 233 16.90 16.58 21.61
CA ASP A 233 17.01 16.61 23.05
C ASP A 233 17.09 15.17 23.60
N LYS A 234 18.27 14.80 24.12
CA LYS A 234 18.52 13.46 24.69
C LYS A 234 17.72 13.19 25.97
N SER A 235 17.10 14.21 26.57
CA SER A 235 16.27 14.08 27.77
C SER A 235 14.82 13.67 27.49
N ASP A 236 14.39 13.64 26.22
CA ASP A 236 13.02 13.26 25.86
C ASP A 236 12.79 11.74 26.00
N SER A 237 11.73 11.38 26.72
CA SER A 237 11.24 9.99 26.87
C SER A 237 10.88 9.28 25.56
N GLY A 238 10.84 9.99 24.43
CA GLY A 238 10.65 9.46 23.08
C GLY A 238 11.89 9.47 22.18
N TYR A 239 13.09 9.75 22.70
CA TYR A 239 14.29 10.03 21.91
C TYR A 239 14.55 9.04 20.76
N THR A 240 14.53 7.73 21.06
CA THR A 240 14.77 6.69 20.05
C THR A 240 13.70 6.65 18.96
N ARG A 241 12.44 6.90 19.33
CA ARG A 241 11.33 6.98 18.35
C ARG A 241 11.55 8.16 17.40
N VAL A 242 11.92 9.32 17.95
CA VAL A 242 12.18 10.54 17.17
C VAL A 242 13.39 10.36 16.24
N LEU A 243 14.41 9.62 16.66
CA LEU A 243 15.52 9.21 15.78
C LEU A 243 15.00 8.35 14.62
N ILE A 244 14.23 7.29 14.88
CA ILE A 244 13.69 6.43 13.82
C ILE A 244 12.79 7.21 12.85
N GLU A 245 11.96 8.12 13.35
CA GLU A 245 11.14 9.00 12.52
C GLU A 245 11.97 9.81 11.53
N LYS A 246 13.06 10.43 11.99
CA LYS A 246 13.80 11.39 11.17
C LYS A 246 14.86 10.76 10.29
N ILE A 247 15.50 9.68 10.74
CA ILE A 247 16.66 9.08 10.05
C ILE A 247 16.54 7.58 9.84
N GLY A 248 15.43 6.95 10.27
CA GLY A 248 15.25 5.50 10.14
C GLY A 248 15.23 5.01 8.69
N PHE A 249 14.86 5.88 7.73
CA PHE A 249 14.91 5.57 6.29
C PHE A 249 16.32 5.32 5.76
N LEU A 250 17.36 5.73 6.48
CA LEU A 250 18.76 5.48 6.13
C LEU A 250 19.23 4.08 6.55
N MET A 251 18.44 3.36 7.35
CA MET A 251 18.71 1.95 7.65
C MET A 251 18.49 1.11 6.40
N SER A 252 19.45 0.23 6.08
CA SER A 252 19.21 -0.78 5.06
C SER A 252 18.04 -1.68 5.46
N ARG A 253 17.37 -2.28 4.46
CA ARG A 253 16.25 -3.20 4.68
C ARG A 253 16.57 -4.28 5.72
N ASP A 254 17.77 -4.86 5.63
CA ASP A 254 18.19 -5.94 6.52
C ASP A 254 18.48 -5.44 7.94
N VAL A 255 18.99 -4.20 8.08
CA VAL A 255 19.15 -3.56 9.39
C VAL A 255 17.77 -3.26 10.00
N ALA A 256 16.86 -2.64 9.25
CA ALA A 256 15.52 -2.33 9.71
C ALA A 256 14.76 -3.61 10.13
N GLY A 257 14.86 -4.69 9.35
CA GLY A 257 14.28 -5.99 9.69
C GLY A 257 14.84 -6.58 10.98
N LEU A 258 16.15 -6.46 11.22
CA LEU A 258 16.79 -6.95 12.45
C LEU A 258 16.44 -6.09 13.67
N VAL A 259 16.33 -4.77 13.49
CA VAL A 259 15.84 -3.83 14.52
C VAL A 259 14.39 -4.16 14.88
N LEU A 260 13.53 -4.43 13.89
CA LEU A 260 12.15 -4.86 14.11
C LEU A 260 12.10 -6.18 14.89
N GLU A 261 12.90 -7.18 14.52
CA GLU A 261 12.99 -8.45 15.23
C GLU A 261 13.36 -8.26 16.71
N ALA A 262 14.37 -7.41 16.97
CA ALA A 262 14.78 -7.06 18.32
C ALA A 262 13.65 -6.37 19.10
N CYS A 263 12.99 -5.37 18.51
CA CYS A 263 11.88 -4.64 19.14
C CYS A 263 10.71 -5.58 19.51
N VAL A 264 10.33 -6.49 18.62
CA VAL A 264 9.25 -7.45 18.88
C VAL A 264 9.65 -8.44 19.98
N ARG A 265 10.86 -8.99 19.92
CA ARG A 265 11.37 -9.94 20.93
C ARG A 265 11.49 -9.31 22.31
N LEU A 266 12.01 -8.09 22.38
CA LEU A 266 12.17 -7.34 23.63
C LEU A 266 10.88 -6.65 24.06
N ARG A 267 9.80 -6.74 23.29
CA ARG A 267 8.49 -6.11 23.60
C ARG A 267 8.61 -4.59 23.79
N ILE A 268 9.28 -3.93 22.85
CA ILE A 268 9.42 -2.46 22.76
C ILE A 268 8.44 -1.97 21.68
N TRP A 269 7.16 -1.92 22.05
CA TRP A 269 6.05 -1.74 21.11
C TRP A 269 6.00 -0.34 20.51
N GLU A 270 6.50 0.65 21.22
CA GLU A 270 6.58 2.04 20.79
C GLU A 270 7.50 2.19 19.56
N LEU A 271 8.58 1.39 19.51
CA LEU A 271 9.48 1.36 18.36
C LEU A 271 8.92 0.51 17.21
N VAL A 272 8.19 -0.57 17.52
CA VAL A 272 7.46 -1.33 16.48
C VAL A 272 6.44 -0.43 15.78
N GLU A 273 5.71 0.39 16.54
CA GLU A 273 4.78 1.38 15.99
C GLU A 273 5.48 2.35 15.04
N ALA A 274 6.63 2.90 15.45
CA ALA A 274 7.42 3.80 14.61
C ALA A 274 7.89 3.11 13.31
N LEU A 275 8.43 1.90 13.41
CA LEU A 275 8.89 1.14 12.24
C LEU A 275 7.76 0.87 11.24
N ILE A 276 6.55 0.56 11.70
CA ILE A 276 5.38 0.37 10.83
C ILE A 276 4.94 1.71 10.22
N LEU A 277 4.82 2.76 11.03
CA LEU A 277 4.39 4.11 10.58
C LEU A 277 5.25 4.66 9.46
N TYR A 278 6.58 4.51 9.57
CA TYR A 278 7.53 5.04 8.59
C TYR A 278 7.88 4.04 7.48
N GLY A 279 7.14 2.93 7.36
CA GLY A 279 7.29 1.98 6.25
C GLY A 279 8.62 1.22 6.25
N LEU A 280 9.23 1.03 7.41
CA LEU A 280 10.52 0.34 7.58
C LEU A 280 10.38 -1.18 7.74
N VAL A 281 9.17 -1.70 7.55
CA VAL A 281 8.88 -3.15 7.55
C VAL A 281 8.93 -3.67 6.13
N ASP A 282 9.83 -4.61 5.88
CA ASP A 282 9.92 -5.28 4.59
C ASP A 282 8.72 -6.19 4.31
N HIS A 283 8.31 -6.29 3.05
CA HIS A 283 7.20 -7.14 2.61
C HIS A 283 7.41 -8.60 3.00
N SER A 284 8.66 -9.09 2.91
CA SER A 284 8.97 -10.49 3.25
C SER A 284 8.79 -10.81 4.74
N GLY A 285 9.01 -9.83 5.62
CA GLY A 285 8.86 -9.96 7.07
C GLY A 285 7.47 -9.61 7.59
N TYR A 286 6.60 -9.07 6.73
CA TYR A 286 5.31 -8.54 7.13
C TYR A 286 4.36 -9.62 7.66
N SER A 287 4.31 -10.79 7.01
CA SER A 287 3.49 -11.93 7.45
C SER A 287 3.87 -12.40 8.86
N ASP A 288 5.17 -12.57 9.11
CA ASP A 288 5.71 -12.99 10.40
C ASP A 288 5.43 -11.94 11.49
N LEU A 289 5.57 -10.66 11.16
CA LEU A 289 5.20 -9.56 12.05
C LEU A 289 3.71 -9.65 12.46
N VAL A 290 2.80 -9.81 11.49
CA VAL A 290 1.36 -9.93 11.75
C VAL A 290 1.08 -11.10 12.70
N MET A 291 1.66 -12.26 12.43
CA MET A 291 1.48 -13.45 13.28
C MET A 291 1.98 -13.22 14.71
N LYS A 292 3.14 -12.57 14.89
CA LYS A 292 3.68 -12.21 16.22
C LYS A 292 2.78 -11.21 16.95
N LEU A 293 2.28 -10.19 16.26
CA LEU A 293 1.38 -9.18 16.83
C LEU A 293 0.02 -9.78 17.24
N VAL A 294 -0.49 -10.75 16.47
CA VAL A 294 -1.69 -11.52 16.82
C VAL A 294 -1.46 -12.34 18.08
N ALA A 295 -0.33 -13.06 18.17
CA ALA A 295 0.03 -13.85 19.35
C ALA A 295 0.16 -12.99 20.62
N GLU A 296 0.76 -11.80 20.49
CA GLU A 296 0.92 -10.82 21.58
C GLU A 296 -0.31 -9.92 21.78
N LYS A 297 -1.39 -10.17 21.01
CA LYS A 297 -2.69 -9.50 21.10
C LYS A 297 -2.61 -7.96 20.98
N ARG A 298 -1.71 -7.47 20.12
CA ARG A 298 -1.47 -6.03 19.88
C ARG A 298 -2.38 -5.49 18.77
N SER A 299 -3.68 -5.34 19.07
CA SER A 299 -4.68 -4.92 18.08
C SER A 299 -4.43 -3.53 17.50
N ASN A 300 -3.91 -2.59 18.30
CA ASN A 300 -3.55 -1.24 17.84
C ASN A 300 -2.48 -1.27 16.74
N LEU A 301 -1.46 -2.12 16.91
CA LEU A 301 -0.39 -2.30 15.91
C LEU A 301 -0.90 -3.06 14.69
N LEU A 302 -1.81 -4.03 14.85
CA LEU A 302 -2.45 -4.71 13.71
C LEU A 302 -3.30 -3.75 12.87
N SER A 303 -4.04 -2.83 13.50
CA SER A 303 -4.75 -1.77 12.77
C SER A 303 -3.78 -0.84 12.04
N LEU A 304 -2.63 -0.53 12.63
CA LEU A 304 -1.60 0.28 11.99
C LEU A 304 -0.97 -0.43 10.78
N CYS A 305 -0.70 -1.74 10.90
CA CYS A 305 -0.29 -2.61 9.80
C CYS A 305 -1.26 -2.47 8.61
N ILE A 306 -2.57 -2.64 8.85
CA ILE A 306 -3.58 -2.49 7.78
C ILE A 306 -3.52 -1.11 7.12
N LYS A 307 -3.31 -0.05 7.89
CA LYS A 307 -3.26 1.32 7.37
C LYS A 307 -2.04 1.58 6.48
N GLN A 308 -0.91 0.94 6.76
CA GLN A 308 0.36 1.22 6.09
C GLN A 308 0.71 0.21 4.99
N SER A 309 0.11 -0.98 4.99
CA SER A 309 0.42 -2.02 4.00
C SER A 309 -0.03 -1.61 2.60
N PRO A 310 0.84 -1.55 1.60
CA PRO A 310 0.44 -1.26 0.23
C PRO A 310 -0.32 -2.42 -0.43
N ASP A 311 -0.07 -3.67 -0.01
CA ASP A 311 -0.78 -4.87 -0.47
C ASP A 311 -0.95 -5.84 0.70
N LEU A 312 -2.14 -6.43 0.86
CA LEU A 312 -2.39 -7.47 1.86
C LEU A 312 -2.50 -8.83 1.18
N GLY A 313 -1.64 -9.77 1.53
CA GLY A 313 -1.74 -11.15 1.06
C GLY A 313 -2.93 -11.88 1.70
N SER A 314 -3.25 -13.05 1.14
CA SER A 314 -4.39 -13.87 1.59
C SER A 314 -4.23 -14.44 3.00
N SER A 315 -3.00 -14.76 3.40
CA SER A 315 -2.70 -15.21 4.76
C SER A 315 -2.94 -14.08 5.77
N GLU A 316 -2.47 -12.87 5.46
CA GLU A 316 -2.60 -11.70 6.31
C GLU A 316 -4.06 -11.28 6.43
N LEU A 317 -4.78 -11.18 5.31
CA LEU A 317 -6.21 -10.81 5.29
C LEU A 317 -7.04 -11.80 6.12
N LEU A 318 -6.84 -13.11 5.90
CA LEU A 318 -7.52 -14.14 6.67
C LEU A 318 -7.22 -14.01 8.18
N CYS A 319 -5.96 -13.74 8.53
CA CYS A 319 -5.53 -13.55 9.90
C CYS A 319 -6.23 -12.34 10.56
N PHE A 320 -6.25 -11.19 9.88
CA PHE A 320 -6.94 -9.99 10.35
C PHE A 320 -8.44 -10.22 10.52
N LEU A 321 -9.10 -10.84 9.54
CA LEU A 321 -10.53 -11.14 9.61
C LEU A 321 -10.83 -12.00 10.84
N LYS A 322 -10.17 -13.15 11.00
CA LYS A 322 -10.40 -14.04 12.13
C LYS A 322 -10.17 -13.35 13.46
N TYR A 323 -9.09 -12.57 13.56
CA TYR A 323 -8.73 -11.87 14.78
C TYR A 323 -9.76 -10.81 15.20
N PHE A 324 -10.25 -9.99 14.26
CA PHE A 324 -11.18 -8.90 14.58
C PHE A 324 -12.66 -9.32 14.62
N LEU A 325 -13.04 -10.39 13.92
CA LEU A 325 -14.40 -10.95 13.97
C LEU A 325 -14.68 -11.70 15.28
N CYS A 326 -13.65 -12.34 15.84
CA CYS A 326 -13.74 -13.13 17.05
C CYS A 326 -12.56 -12.87 18.00
N PRO A 327 -12.39 -11.63 18.51
CA PRO A 327 -11.23 -11.28 19.32
C PRO A 327 -11.23 -11.99 20.68
N HIS A 328 -10.04 -12.36 21.14
CA HIS A 328 -9.83 -12.87 22.49
C HIS A 328 -10.08 -11.78 23.54
N ARG A 329 -10.54 -12.14 24.76
CA ARG A 329 -10.87 -11.16 25.82
C ARG A 329 -9.72 -10.17 26.09
N ASP A 330 -8.49 -10.67 26.18
CA ASP A 330 -7.33 -9.80 26.46
C ASP A 330 -6.93 -8.88 25.29
N ALA A 331 -7.41 -9.13 24.07
CA ALA A 331 -7.15 -8.25 22.92
C ALA A 331 -7.94 -6.93 23.02
N TYR A 332 -9.10 -6.95 23.68
CA TYR A 332 -10.01 -5.79 23.79
C TYR A 332 -9.32 -4.57 24.41
N ALA A 333 -8.41 -4.76 25.37
CA ALA A 333 -7.69 -3.66 26.01
C ALA A 333 -6.92 -2.81 24.99
N SER A 334 -6.30 -3.44 23.99
CA SER A 334 -5.59 -2.74 22.91
C SER A 334 -6.52 -2.22 21.83
N MET A 335 -7.73 -2.77 21.67
CA MET A 335 -8.75 -2.22 20.77
C MET A 335 -9.40 -0.95 21.32
N VAL A 336 -9.41 -0.77 22.65
CA VAL A 336 -9.91 0.46 23.28
C VAL A 336 -9.13 1.69 22.80
N SER A 337 -7.83 1.58 22.52
CA SER A 337 -7.08 2.72 21.98
C SER A 337 -7.53 3.08 20.56
N VAL A 338 -7.90 2.09 19.74
CA VAL A 338 -8.49 2.33 18.40
C VAL A 338 -9.81 3.07 18.54
N ARG A 339 -10.67 2.64 19.48
CA ARG A 339 -11.92 3.34 19.76
C ARG A 339 -11.69 4.79 20.22
N LYS A 340 -10.74 5.01 21.13
CA LYS A 340 -10.36 6.36 21.60
C LYS A 340 -9.84 7.24 20.47
N GLU A 341 -9.10 6.68 19.50
CA GLU A 341 -8.65 7.44 18.32
C GLU A 341 -9.85 7.90 17.48
N TRP A 342 -10.81 7.01 17.18
CA TRP A 342 -12.03 7.41 16.48
C TRP A 342 -12.84 8.46 17.25
N GLU A 343 -12.92 8.34 18.58
CA GLU A 343 -13.59 9.32 19.46
C GLU A 343 -12.88 10.68 19.43
N SER A 344 -11.55 10.69 19.50
CA SER A 344 -10.72 11.90 19.41
C SER A 344 -10.94 12.62 18.08
N GLN A 345 -10.94 11.88 16.97
CA GLN A 345 -11.18 12.43 15.63
C GLN A 345 -12.61 12.98 15.49
N ALA A 346 -13.61 12.30 16.07
CA ALA A 346 -14.99 12.78 16.07
C ALA A 346 -15.15 14.08 16.88
N LEU A 347 -14.52 14.16 18.06
CA LEU A 347 -14.51 15.38 18.88
C LEU A 347 -13.81 16.53 18.16
N LEU A 348 -12.64 16.28 17.57
CA LEU A 348 -11.91 17.27 16.78
C LEU A 348 -12.74 17.77 15.59
N ALA A 349 -13.50 16.89 14.93
CA ALA A 349 -14.41 17.29 13.86
C ALA A 349 -15.54 18.21 14.37
N ILE A 350 -16.11 17.92 15.54
CA ILE A 350 -17.14 18.76 16.18
C ILE A 350 -16.57 20.13 16.56
N GLU A 351 -15.37 20.18 17.12
CA GLU A 351 -14.68 21.43 17.46
C GLU A 351 -14.46 22.27 16.21
N LYS A 352 -13.94 21.68 15.14
CA LYS A 352 -13.75 22.37 13.85
C LYS A 352 -15.07 22.82 13.23
N ALA A 353 -16.14 22.04 13.38
CA ALA A 353 -17.46 22.42 12.88
C ALA A 353 -18.05 23.65 13.60
N ARG A 354 -17.63 23.92 14.84
CA ARG A 354 -18.04 25.06 15.66
C ARG A 354 -17.13 26.28 15.53
N ASP A 355 -15.96 26.12 14.90
CA ASP A 355 -15.01 27.22 14.75
C ASP A 355 -15.49 28.23 13.68
N GLU A 356 -15.94 29.39 14.16
CA GLU A 356 -16.40 30.50 13.32
C GLU A 356 -15.28 31.15 12.49
N LYS A 357 -14.00 30.87 12.82
CA LYS A 357 -12.84 31.41 12.09
C LYS A 357 -12.54 30.62 10.82
N LEU A 358 -13.10 29.43 10.64
CA LEU A 358 -12.88 28.63 9.44
C LEU A 358 -13.60 29.24 8.23
N SER A 359 -12.99 29.09 7.06
CA SER A 359 -13.66 29.44 5.81
C SER A 359 -14.96 28.64 5.64
N ARG A 360 -15.94 29.20 4.91
CA ARG A 360 -17.23 28.55 4.67
C ARG A 360 -17.08 27.11 4.15
N LYS A 361 -16.11 26.87 3.26
CA LYS A 361 -15.80 25.52 2.74
C LYS A 361 -15.31 24.59 3.85
N LYS A 362 -14.32 25.01 4.64
CA LYS A 362 -13.77 24.21 5.75
C LYS A 362 -14.81 23.92 6.83
N SER A 363 -15.66 24.89 7.15
CA SER A 363 -16.78 24.72 8.09
C SER A 363 -17.79 23.68 7.59
N ARG A 364 -18.14 23.70 6.29
CA ARG A 364 -19.03 22.67 5.70
C ARG A 364 -18.41 21.27 5.78
N VAL A 365 -17.15 21.12 5.36
CA VAL A 365 -16.42 19.85 5.43
C VAL A 365 -16.33 19.33 6.87
N ALA A 366 -16.09 20.22 7.86
CA ALA A 366 -16.05 19.82 9.26
C ALA A 366 -17.41 19.30 9.78
N LYS A 367 -18.53 19.93 9.37
CA LYS A 367 -19.88 19.46 9.70
C LYS A 367 -20.16 18.09 9.08
N GLU A 368 -19.87 17.92 7.79
CA GLU A 368 -20.02 16.63 7.10
C GLU A 368 -19.16 15.54 7.76
N ALA A 369 -17.89 15.84 8.04
CA ALA A 369 -16.97 14.94 8.74
C ALA A 369 -17.48 14.55 10.14
N SER A 370 -18.08 15.49 10.89
CA SER A 370 -18.62 15.20 12.22
C SER A 370 -19.78 14.19 12.16
N ILE A 371 -20.68 14.32 11.18
CA ILE A 371 -21.78 13.38 10.97
C ILE A 371 -21.22 12.03 10.51
N LEU A 372 -20.25 12.05 9.59
CA LEU A 372 -19.63 10.85 9.05
C LEU A 372 -18.93 10.02 10.14
N LEU A 373 -18.12 10.66 10.99
CA LEU A 373 -17.42 9.99 12.08
C LEU A 373 -18.39 9.50 13.16
N MET A 374 -19.47 10.24 13.44
CA MET A 374 -20.55 9.77 14.31
C MET A 374 -21.21 8.51 13.74
N VAL A 375 -21.55 8.49 12.45
CA VAL A 375 -22.14 7.33 11.76
C VAL A 375 -21.23 6.11 11.83
N ALA A 376 -19.94 6.31 11.62
CA ALA A 376 -18.92 5.27 11.67
C ALA A 376 -18.55 4.82 13.09
N HIS A 377 -18.82 5.60 14.13
CA HIS A 377 -18.52 5.22 15.51
C HIS A 377 -19.71 4.57 16.22
N ASP A 378 -20.90 5.15 16.05
CA ASP A 378 -22.09 4.78 16.80
C ASP A 378 -22.61 3.38 16.44
N GLY A 379 -22.86 2.55 17.45
CA GLY A 379 -23.35 1.17 17.31
C GLY A 379 -22.29 0.13 16.91
N PHE A 380 -21.03 0.56 16.73
CA PHE A 380 -19.91 -0.32 16.45
C PHE A 380 -19.06 -0.60 17.70
N SER A 381 -18.61 -1.85 17.84
CA SER A 381 -17.68 -2.30 18.87
C SER A 381 -16.25 -1.86 18.53
N ALA A 382 -15.34 -1.92 19.50
CA ALA A 382 -13.93 -1.60 19.25
C ALA A 382 -13.28 -2.52 18.20
N SER A 383 -13.70 -3.79 18.13
CA SER A 383 -13.18 -4.73 17.12
C SER A 383 -13.76 -4.45 15.73
N GLU A 384 -15.00 -4.00 15.65
CA GLU A 384 -15.63 -3.59 14.40
C GLU A 384 -14.99 -2.31 13.85
N LEU A 385 -14.57 -1.37 14.71
CA LEU A 385 -13.79 -0.20 14.28
C LEU A 385 -12.43 -0.59 13.67
N CYS A 386 -11.83 -1.71 14.09
CA CYS A 386 -10.65 -2.26 13.42
C CYS A 386 -10.98 -2.84 12.04
N LEU A 387 -12.16 -3.46 11.87
CA LEU A 387 -12.64 -3.95 10.56
C LEU A 387 -12.92 -2.81 9.57
N HIS A 388 -13.20 -1.59 10.05
CA HIS A 388 -13.35 -0.41 9.19
C HIS A 388 -12.07 -0.17 8.39
N TYR A 389 -10.91 -0.24 9.05
CA TYR A 389 -9.63 -0.11 8.37
C TYR A 389 -9.41 -1.18 7.31
N LEU A 390 -9.84 -2.41 7.59
CA LEU A 390 -9.66 -3.53 6.67
C LEU A 390 -10.53 -3.39 5.41
N LEU A 391 -11.80 -3.01 5.57
CA LEU A 391 -12.72 -2.85 4.45
C LEU A 391 -12.58 -1.54 3.70
N ALA A 392 -12.11 -0.48 4.35
CA ALA A 392 -11.81 0.78 3.69
C ALA A 392 -10.45 0.74 2.95
N SER A 393 -9.57 -0.23 3.30
CA SER A 393 -8.30 -0.43 2.59
C SER A 393 -8.54 -0.72 1.11
N SER A 394 -7.85 -0.01 0.24
CA SER A 394 -7.90 -0.21 -1.22
C SER A 394 -7.20 -1.50 -1.68
N ASN A 395 -6.58 -2.24 -0.75
CA ASN A 395 -5.53 -3.21 -1.05
C ASN A 395 -6.03 -4.66 -0.90
N VAL A 396 -7.33 -4.86 -1.02
CA VAL A 396 -7.99 -6.16 -0.92
C VAL A 396 -8.48 -6.55 -2.31
N ASP A 397 -7.73 -7.44 -2.97
CA ASP A 397 -8.12 -8.07 -4.22
C ASP A 397 -9.30 -9.03 -4.02
N ASP A 398 -10.14 -9.17 -5.05
CA ASP A 398 -11.38 -9.96 -4.99
C ASP A 398 -11.13 -11.43 -4.75
N MET A 399 -10.08 -11.98 -5.37
CA MET A 399 -9.69 -13.38 -5.19
C MET A 399 -9.16 -13.61 -3.78
N ILE A 400 -8.39 -12.65 -3.25
CA ILE A 400 -7.86 -12.68 -1.89
C ILE A 400 -9.01 -12.61 -0.87
N LEU A 401 -10.00 -11.76 -1.11
CA LEU A 401 -11.20 -11.62 -0.28
C LEU A 401 -12.04 -12.91 -0.28
N SER A 402 -12.36 -13.45 -1.46
CA SER A 402 -13.11 -14.71 -1.62
C SER A 402 -12.43 -15.86 -0.89
N TYR A 403 -11.12 -16.04 -1.12
CA TYR A 403 -10.35 -17.06 -0.42
C TYR A 403 -10.45 -16.89 1.10
N SER A 404 -10.23 -15.68 1.62
CA SER A 404 -10.22 -15.43 3.06
C SER A 404 -11.61 -15.66 3.68
N ILE A 405 -12.67 -15.24 3.01
CA ILE A 405 -14.05 -15.42 3.44
C ILE A 405 -14.45 -16.90 3.44
N SER A 406 -14.04 -17.69 2.44
CA SER A 406 -14.33 -19.13 2.37
C SER A 406 -13.72 -19.95 3.52
N LYS A 407 -12.76 -19.37 4.26
CA LYS A 407 -12.04 -20.01 5.38
C LYS A 407 -12.55 -19.60 6.76
N LEU A 408 -13.62 -18.82 6.83
CA LEU A 408 -14.25 -18.41 8.08
C LEU A 408 -15.12 -19.53 8.65
N ASN A 409 -15.11 -19.69 9.97
CA ASN A 409 -16.01 -20.62 10.64
C ASN A 409 -17.39 -19.99 10.90
N VAL A 410 -18.36 -20.80 11.35
CA VAL A 410 -19.75 -20.38 11.61
C VAL A 410 -19.83 -19.11 12.48
N LYS A 411 -19.07 -19.05 13.57
CA LYS A 411 -19.07 -17.91 14.49
C LYS A 411 -18.49 -16.65 13.84
N GLU A 412 -17.38 -16.79 13.11
CA GLU A 412 -16.74 -15.70 12.37
C GLU A 412 -17.64 -15.16 11.25
N MET A 413 -18.29 -16.06 10.50
CA MET A 413 -19.27 -15.70 9.47
C MET A 413 -20.43 -14.90 10.06
N MET A 414 -20.97 -15.35 11.20
CA MET A 414 -22.06 -14.65 11.89
C MET A 414 -21.64 -13.24 12.31
N SER A 415 -20.45 -13.10 12.91
CA SER A 415 -19.90 -11.79 13.27
C SER A 415 -19.76 -10.88 12.05
N LEU A 416 -19.30 -11.40 10.91
CA LEU A 416 -19.11 -10.62 9.69
C LEU A 416 -20.45 -10.19 9.09
N ILE A 417 -21.42 -11.10 9.00
CA ILE A 417 -22.78 -10.80 8.52
C ILE A 417 -23.41 -9.69 9.35
N ARG A 418 -23.33 -9.77 10.69
CA ARG A 418 -23.85 -8.73 11.59
C ARG A 418 -23.17 -7.38 11.37
N TYR A 419 -21.85 -7.38 11.26
CA TYR A 419 -21.07 -6.18 11.00
C TYR A 419 -21.45 -5.53 9.66
N LEU A 420 -21.55 -6.31 8.58
CA LEU A 420 -21.96 -5.82 7.26
C LEU A 420 -23.41 -5.32 7.29
N GLY A 421 -24.30 -6.04 7.98
CA GLY A 421 -25.69 -5.64 8.18
C GLY A 421 -25.84 -4.31 8.92
N LYS A 422 -24.98 -4.00 9.89
CA LYS A 422 -24.94 -2.67 10.55
C LYS A 422 -24.61 -1.58 9.53
N TRP A 423 -23.59 -1.78 8.70
CA TRP A 423 -23.23 -0.82 7.66
C TRP A 423 -24.36 -0.60 6.65
N LEU A 424 -25.01 -1.66 6.18
CA LEU A 424 -26.15 -1.53 5.26
C LEU A 424 -27.29 -0.70 5.87
N LYS A 425 -27.61 -0.93 7.15
CA LYS A 425 -28.60 -0.11 7.88
C LYS A 425 -28.18 1.35 8.02
N LYS A 426 -26.87 1.63 8.16
CA LYS A 426 -26.34 3.00 8.17
C LYS A 426 -26.46 3.64 6.78
N PHE A 427 -26.15 2.94 5.70
CA PHE A 427 -26.28 3.47 4.33
C PHE A 427 -27.73 3.74 3.92
N GLU A 428 -28.68 2.93 4.37
CA GLU A 428 -30.10 3.19 4.16
C GLU A 428 -30.54 4.55 4.74
N ARG A 429 -29.93 4.98 5.85
CA ARG A 429 -30.23 6.26 6.52
C ARG A 429 -29.31 7.40 6.09
N PHE A 430 -28.07 7.08 5.74
CA PHE A 430 -27.01 8.01 5.38
C PHE A 430 -26.32 7.54 4.09
N PRO A 431 -26.96 7.70 2.92
CA PRO A 431 -26.41 7.25 1.63
C PRO A 431 -25.06 7.91 1.28
N GLN A 432 -24.80 9.10 1.83
CA GLN A 432 -23.57 9.86 1.67
C GLN A 432 -22.41 9.36 2.53
N ALA A 433 -22.61 8.36 3.38
CA ALA A 433 -21.55 7.81 4.21
C ALA A 433 -20.48 7.14 3.33
N GLY A 434 -19.23 7.51 3.55
CA GLY A 434 -18.08 6.97 2.81
C GLY A 434 -16.81 7.75 3.12
N PRO A 435 -15.66 7.36 2.56
CA PRO A 435 -14.39 8.05 2.77
C PRO A 435 -14.49 9.54 2.41
N CYS A 436 -13.93 10.41 3.26
CA CYS A 436 -13.85 11.86 2.98
C CYS A 436 -12.40 12.37 3.02
N PRO A 437 -11.63 12.22 1.91
CA PRO A 437 -10.27 12.72 1.78
C PRO A 437 -10.12 14.23 1.95
N GLU A 438 -11.17 15.00 1.64
CA GLU A 438 -11.16 16.45 1.84
C GLU A 438 -11.05 16.82 3.32
N ALA A 439 -11.71 16.07 4.21
CA ALA A 439 -11.62 16.27 5.66
C ALA A 439 -10.23 15.94 6.19
N SER A 440 -9.62 14.87 5.67
CA SER A 440 -8.24 14.48 5.98
C SER A 440 -7.24 15.56 5.56
N CYS A 441 -7.31 16.02 4.31
CA CYS A 441 -6.39 17.02 3.75
C CYS A 441 -6.58 18.43 4.33
N MET A 442 -7.83 18.92 4.44
CA MET A 442 -8.08 20.31 4.84
C MET A 442 -8.11 20.51 6.35
N LEU A 443 -8.44 19.46 7.09
CA LEU A 443 -8.74 19.52 8.52
C LEU A 443 -7.94 18.47 9.33
N GLY A 444 -7.06 17.67 8.73
CA GLY A 444 -6.30 16.66 9.47
C GLY A 444 -7.16 15.57 10.13
N LEU A 445 -8.39 15.36 9.63
CA LEU A 445 -9.34 14.37 10.16
C LEU A 445 -9.12 13.01 9.51
N MET A 446 -8.01 12.35 9.86
CA MET A 446 -7.51 11.15 9.19
C MET A 446 -8.46 9.95 9.26
N ALA A 447 -9.31 9.86 10.30
CA ALA A 447 -10.28 8.77 10.44
C ALA A 447 -11.37 8.80 9.35
N CYS A 448 -11.64 9.95 8.74
CA CYS A 448 -12.64 10.07 7.68
C CYS A 448 -12.28 9.27 6.43
N ASP A 449 -11.00 8.98 6.19
CA ASP A 449 -10.58 8.18 5.03
C ASP A 449 -10.89 6.69 5.19
N TRP A 450 -11.16 6.26 6.42
CA TRP A 450 -11.32 4.86 6.79
C TRP A 450 -12.77 4.44 6.99
N VAL A 451 -13.72 5.27 6.55
CA VAL A 451 -15.14 4.90 6.54
C VAL A 451 -15.41 4.00 5.33
N PRO A 452 -15.89 2.76 5.50
CA PRO A 452 -16.19 1.85 4.39
C PRO A 452 -17.15 2.45 3.37
N ARG A 453 -16.95 2.11 2.09
CA ARG A 453 -17.87 2.44 1.00
C ARG A 453 -18.99 1.41 0.92
N LEU A 454 -20.19 1.85 0.54
CA LEU A 454 -21.33 0.95 0.28
C LEU A 454 -20.96 -0.16 -0.70
N GLU A 455 -20.28 0.18 -1.79
CA GLU A 455 -19.80 -0.74 -2.82
C GLU A 455 -19.00 -1.91 -2.23
N VAL A 456 -18.06 -1.61 -1.33
CA VAL A 456 -17.18 -2.62 -0.72
C VAL A 456 -17.96 -3.49 0.27
N VAL A 457 -18.88 -2.90 1.04
CA VAL A 457 -19.73 -3.62 1.99
C VAL A 457 -20.67 -4.60 1.26
N VAL A 458 -21.36 -4.13 0.20
CA VAL A 458 -22.25 -4.96 -0.63
C VAL A 458 -21.46 -6.06 -1.32
N LYS A 459 -20.27 -5.74 -1.86
CA LYS A 459 -19.40 -6.73 -2.49
C LYS A 459 -18.94 -7.82 -1.51
N CYS A 460 -18.50 -7.43 -0.32
CA CYS A 460 -18.11 -8.36 0.73
C CYS A 460 -19.27 -9.26 1.16
N LEU A 461 -20.49 -8.70 1.26
CA LEU A 461 -21.69 -9.50 1.51
C LEU A 461 -21.99 -10.47 0.36
N GLY A 462 -21.88 -10.03 -0.90
CA GLY A 462 -22.06 -10.90 -2.06
C GLY A 462 -21.11 -12.10 -2.04
N VAL A 463 -19.82 -11.84 -1.84
CA VAL A 463 -18.79 -12.89 -1.71
C VAL A 463 -19.08 -13.81 -0.52
N MET A 464 -19.54 -13.28 0.61
CA MET A 464 -19.97 -14.09 1.76
C MET A 464 -21.09 -15.06 1.41
N LEU A 465 -22.09 -14.61 0.66
CA LEU A 465 -23.22 -15.43 0.23
C LEU A 465 -22.78 -16.48 -0.79
N ASP A 466 -21.97 -16.10 -1.78
CA ASP A 466 -21.54 -16.99 -2.86
C ASP A 466 -20.63 -18.11 -2.35
N GLU A 467 -19.62 -17.79 -1.53
CA GLU A 467 -18.64 -18.76 -1.06
C GLU A 467 -19.18 -19.70 0.04
N ASN A 468 -20.18 -19.24 0.81
CA ASN A 468 -20.66 -19.97 1.99
C ASN A 468 -22.13 -20.37 1.92
N PHE A 469 -22.77 -20.32 0.74
CA PHE A 469 -24.19 -20.58 0.54
C PHE A 469 -24.70 -21.83 1.28
N SER A 470 -24.03 -22.97 1.08
CA SER A 470 -24.42 -24.24 1.71
C SER A 470 -24.44 -24.16 3.23
N SER A 471 -23.43 -23.52 3.83
CA SER A 471 -23.35 -23.33 5.29
C SER A 471 -24.46 -22.41 5.78
N LEU A 472 -24.72 -21.31 5.07
CA LEU A 472 -25.75 -20.34 5.44
C LEU A 472 -27.16 -20.93 5.40
N VAL A 473 -27.45 -21.80 4.43
CA VAL A 473 -28.74 -22.49 4.32
C VAL A 473 -28.91 -23.54 5.42
N LEU A 474 -27.87 -24.32 5.71
CA LEU A 474 -27.93 -25.43 6.65
C LEU A 474 -28.03 -25.02 8.12
N HIS A 475 -27.56 -23.81 8.47
CA HIS A 475 -27.51 -23.33 9.86
C HIS A 475 -28.60 -22.27 10.12
N PRO A 476 -29.68 -22.59 10.86
CA PRO A 476 -30.82 -21.69 11.06
C PRO A 476 -30.48 -20.37 11.76
N GLU A 477 -29.39 -20.33 12.51
CA GLU A 477 -28.92 -19.13 13.21
C GLU A 477 -28.65 -17.94 12.26
N PHE A 478 -28.33 -18.20 10.99
CA PHE A 478 -28.14 -17.14 9.98
C PHE A 478 -29.44 -16.57 9.44
N HIS A 479 -30.55 -17.33 9.51
CA HIS A 479 -31.75 -17.01 8.75
C HIS A 479 -32.43 -15.73 9.22
N GLU A 480 -32.46 -15.46 10.52
CA GLU A 480 -33.04 -14.23 11.06
C GLU A 480 -32.22 -12.99 10.68
N GLU A 481 -30.89 -13.07 10.79
CA GLU A 481 -29.99 -11.98 10.43
C GLU A 481 -30.04 -11.70 8.92
N LEU A 482 -29.99 -12.73 8.08
CA LEU A 482 -30.09 -12.60 6.63
C LEU A 482 -31.43 -12.01 6.20
N ARG A 483 -32.54 -12.41 6.82
CA ARG A 483 -33.86 -11.81 6.55
C ARG A 483 -33.91 -10.34 6.94
N SER A 484 -33.28 -9.95 8.05
CA SER A 484 -33.17 -8.53 8.42
C SER A 484 -32.35 -7.75 7.40
N ILE A 485 -31.31 -8.34 6.82
CA ILE A 485 -30.45 -7.70 5.82
C ILE A 485 -31.16 -7.61 4.46
N GLU A 486 -31.89 -8.65 4.06
CA GLU A 486 -32.67 -8.71 2.82
C GLU A 486 -33.59 -7.49 2.66
N GLY A 487 -34.32 -7.13 3.71
CA GLY A 487 -35.19 -5.95 3.68
C GLY A 487 -34.44 -4.65 3.35
N VAL A 488 -33.29 -4.42 4.00
CA VAL A 488 -32.45 -3.23 3.80
C VAL A 488 -31.84 -3.21 2.39
N VAL A 489 -31.32 -4.36 1.94
CA VAL A 489 -30.76 -4.51 0.59
C VAL A 489 -31.85 -4.28 -0.46
N GLY A 490 -33.08 -4.74 -0.21
CA GLY A 490 -34.24 -4.47 -1.06
C GLY A 490 -34.50 -2.98 -1.24
N THR A 491 -34.52 -2.20 -0.14
CA THR A 491 -34.67 -0.74 -0.18
C THR A 491 -33.55 -0.08 -0.99
N LEU A 492 -32.29 -0.43 -0.68
CA LEU A 492 -31.12 0.13 -1.36
C LEU A 492 -31.09 -0.21 -2.85
N ALA A 493 -31.53 -1.41 -3.24
CA ALA A 493 -31.59 -1.83 -4.63
C ALA A 493 -32.67 -1.08 -5.43
N VAL A 494 -33.82 -0.77 -4.81
CA VAL A 494 -34.85 0.07 -5.44
C VAL A 494 -34.31 1.48 -5.69
N GLU A 495 -33.66 2.09 -4.68
CA GLU A 495 -33.06 3.41 -4.79
C GLU A 495 -31.96 3.44 -5.86
N SER A 496 -31.07 2.43 -5.87
CA SER A 496 -30.03 2.30 -6.89
C SER A 496 -30.60 2.24 -8.31
N ARG A 497 -31.69 1.48 -8.54
CA ARG A 497 -32.36 1.43 -9.85
C ARG A 497 -32.94 2.79 -10.25
N LEU A 498 -33.52 3.53 -9.31
CA LEU A 498 -34.04 4.88 -9.56
C LEU A 498 -32.90 5.83 -9.96
N CYS A 499 -31.82 5.85 -9.17
CA CYS A 499 -30.62 6.65 -9.45
C CYS A 499 -29.98 6.31 -10.80
N CYS A 500 -29.86 5.03 -11.15
CA CYS A 500 -29.38 4.60 -12.47
C CYS A 500 -30.29 5.10 -13.61
N SER A 501 -31.61 5.06 -13.41
CA SER A 501 -32.58 5.56 -14.39
C SER A 501 -32.44 7.07 -14.57
N MET A 502 -32.28 7.82 -13.47
CA MET A 502 -32.04 9.27 -13.51
C MET A 502 -30.71 9.61 -14.19
N ALA A 503 -29.63 8.92 -13.86
CA ALA A 503 -28.32 9.12 -14.49
C ALA A 503 -28.38 8.86 -16.00
N THR A 504 -29.11 7.83 -16.41
CA THR A 504 -29.36 7.53 -17.83
C THR A 504 -30.18 8.63 -18.50
N ALA A 505 -31.21 9.16 -17.83
CA ALA A 505 -32.01 10.26 -18.34
C ALA A 505 -31.19 11.55 -18.47
N ILE A 506 -30.38 11.92 -17.47
CA ILE A 506 -29.48 13.09 -17.50
C ILE A 506 -28.52 12.96 -18.69
N LYS A 507 -27.89 11.79 -18.86
CA LYS A 507 -27.00 11.50 -19.99
C LYS A 507 -27.71 11.66 -21.34
N ASN A 508 -28.97 11.22 -21.44
CA ASN A 508 -29.76 11.32 -22.67
C ASN A 508 -30.26 12.75 -22.94
N LEU A 509 -30.36 13.59 -21.92
CA LEU A 509 -30.76 15.01 -22.04
C LEU A 509 -29.60 15.92 -22.47
N GLY A 510 -28.38 15.39 -22.63
CA GLY A 510 -27.23 16.15 -23.13
C GLY A 510 -26.80 17.28 -22.20
N VAL A 511 -27.03 17.12 -20.89
CA VAL A 511 -26.46 18.05 -19.90
C VAL A 511 -24.99 17.68 -19.75
N ASP A 512 -24.15 18.26 -20.62
CA ASP A 512 -22.70 18.24 -20.46
C ASP A 512 -22.33 18.96 -19.15
N ASP A 513 -21.34 18.43 -18.43
CA ASP A 513 -20.85 18.85 -17.10
C ASP A 513 -20.28 20.31 -17.03
N GLU A 514 -20.52 21.18 -18.01
CA GLU A 514 -20.01 22.55 -18.04
C GLU A 514 -20.83 23.60 -17.25
N CYS A 515 -21.87 23.20 -16.50
CA CYS A 515 -22.71 24.15 -15.75
C CYS A 515 -22.77 23.92 -14.23
N VAL A 516 -21.66 23.50 -13.61
CA VAL A 516 -21.48 23.59 -12.14
C VAL A 516 -20.12 24.21 -11.82
N GLN A 517 -19.87 25.44 -12.28
CA GLN A 517 -18.73 26.26 -11.84
C GLN A 517 -19.04 27.75 -11.60
N ASN A 518 -20.31 28.14 -11.40
CA ASN A 518 -20.63 29.47 -10.86
C ASN A 518 -21.38 29.39 -9.54
#